data_AF-X0WQZ8-F1
#
_entry.id   AF-X0WQZ8-F1
#
_cell.length_a   1.000
_cell.length_b   1.000
_cell.length_c   1.000
_cell.angle_alpha   90.00
_cell.angle_beta   90.00
_cell.angle_gamma   90.00
#
_symmetry.space_group_name_H-M   'P 1'
#
loop_
_entity.id
_entity.type
_entity.pdbx_description
1 polymer ?
#
loop_
_entity_poly.entity_id
_entity_poly.type
_entity_poly.pdbx_seq_one_letter_code
_entity_poly.pdbx_strand_id
1 'polypeptide(L)'
;AEKEKVDVMWLRDKIADGRVVIPANTRHKGLIPCGIGEGLFIKVNANIGTSSDRAILEEELAKLRVSIEAGTDTVMDLSTGGDIDQCRRRILGESTLPVGTVPIYQAVVEMINQKGGLIHLTADKIFEVIEKQAADGIDFITVHCGLTRSALETLKNQGRVTDIVSRGGAFLTTWMLHHERENPLYEHYDRLLSIAKKYDVTLSLGDGLRPGCLADATDRAQIHELMTLGQLTKLAWEEDIQVKGRIQA
;
A
#
# COMPACT_ATOMS: atom_id res chain seq x y z
N ALA A 1 8.77 13.46 17.38
CA ALA A 1 9.14 14.79 17.91
C ALA A 1 10.65 14.94 17.96
N GLU A 2 11.36 14.22 18.85
CA GLU A 2 12.81 14.35 19.02
C GLU A 2 13.64 14.14 17.74
N LYS A 3 13.44 13.02 17.03
CA LYS A 3 14.13 12.73 15.75
C LYS A 3 13.96 13.84 14.71
N GLU A 4 12.78 14.46 14.69
CA GLU A 4 12.39 15.49 13.71
C GLU A 4 12.71 16.90 14.21
N LYS A 5 13.17 17.06 15.46
CA LYS A 5 13.42 18.36 16.10
C LYS A 5 12.20 19.29 16.10
N VAL A 6 11.01 18.72 16.34
CA VAL A 6 9.74 19.46 16.42
C VAL A 6 9.10 19.31 17.81
N ASP A 7 8.24 20.27 18.16
CA ASP A 7 7.43 20.21 19.37
C ASP A 7 6.42 19.04 19.35
N VAL A 8 6.18 18.44 20.51
CA VAL A 8 5.31 17.27 20.64
C VAL A 8 3.83 17.62 20.47
N MET A 9 3.39 18.79 20.95
CA MET A 9 2.01 19.23 20.83
C MET A 9 1.70 19.58 19.37
N TRP A 10 2.64 20.27 18.71
CA TRP A 10 2.55 20.53 17.28
C TRP A 10 2.45 19.23 16.46
N LEU A 11 3.29 18.23 16.76
CA LEU A 11 3.25 16.95 16.05
C LEU A 11 1.92 16.22 16.27
N ARG A 12 1.41 16.20 17.50
CA ARG A 12 0.10 15.63 17.83
C ARG A 12 -1.01 16.30 17.00
N ASP A 13 -1.00 17.62 16.93
CA ASP A 13 -2.02 18.38 16.20
C ASP A 13 -1.95 18.08 14.69
N LYS A 14 -0.74 17.98 14.13
CA LYS A 14 -0.56 17.56 12.72
C LYS A 14 -1.04 16.14 12.43
N ILE A 15 -0.94 15.23 13.40
CA ILE A 15 -1.48 13.87 13.27
C ILE A 15 -3.02 13.91 13.31
N ALA A 16 -3.58 14.65 14.27
CA ALA A 16 -5.03 14.82 14.40
C ALA A 16 -5.66 15.48 13.15
N ASP A 17 -4.94 16.40 12.50
CA ASP A 17 -5.34 17.04 11.25
C ASP A 17 -5.13 16.14 10.00
N GLY A 18 -4.60 14.93 10.17
CA GLY A 18 -4.29 14.01 9.06
C GLY A 18 -3.13 14.47 8.16
N ARG A 19 -2.32 15.44 8.60
CA ARG A 19 -1.17 16.00 7.84
C ARG A 19 0.12 15.20 8.05
N VAL A 20 0.18 14.44 9.14
CA VAL A 20 1.27 13.53 9.49
C VAL A 20 0.69 12.18 9.88
N VAL A 21 1.35 11.10 9.44
CA VAL A 21 1.08 9.74 9.91
C VAL A 21 2.30 9.16 10.62
N ILE A 22 2.07 8.22 11.53
CA ILE A 22 3.09 7.38 12.14
C ILE A 22 2.67 5.92 11.89
N PRO A 23 3.20 5.27 10.83
CA PRO A 23 2.95 3.85 10.59
C PRO A 23 3.58 3.03 11.72
N ALA A 24 2.74 2.50 12.60
CA ALA A 24 3.18 1.82 13.81
C ALA A 24 2.17 0.75 14.23
N ASN A 25 2.07 -0.32 13.44
CA ASN A 25 1.17 -1.40 13.76
C ASN A 25 1.50 -1.96 15.15
N THR A 26 0.48 -2.14 15.99
CA THR A 26 0.60 -2.60 17.38
C THR A 26 1.32 -3.94 17.55
N ARG A 27 1.44 -4.73 16.47
CA ARG A 27 2.13 -6.03 16.42
C ARG A 27 3.62 -5.92 16.07
N HIS A 28 4.09 -4.80 15.52
CA HIS A 28 5.49 -4.63 15.15
C HIS A 28 6.37 -4.27 16.36
N LYS A 29 6.95 -5.28 17.02
CA LYS A 29 7.64 -5.10 18.31
C LYS A 29 9.01 -4.44 18.25
N GLY A 30 9.71 -4.51 17.11
CA GLY A 30 11.05 -3.94 16.92
C GLY A 30 11.07 -2.51 16.36
N LEU A 31 9.90 -1.95 16.09
CA LEU A 31 9.76 -0.69 15.38
C LEU A 31 10.35 0.49 16.15
N ILE A 32 11.16 1.30 15.46
CA ILE A 32 11.52 2.64 15.90
C ILE A 32 10.65 3.62 15.11
N PRO A 33 9.64 4.26 15.73
CA PRO A 33 8.64 5.05 15.01
C PRO A 33 9.24 6.14 14.11
N CYS A 34 8.58 6.36 12.98
CA CYS A 34 8.93 7.37 11.98
C CYS A 34 7.65 8.14 11.59
N GLY A 35 7.68 9.46 11.72
CA GLY A 35 6.60 10.33 11.27
C GLY A 35 6.77 10.68 9.79
N ILE A 36 5.69 10.65 9.02
CA ILE A 36 5.67 10.96 7.59
C ILE A 36 4.63 12.06 7.36
N GLY A 37 5.04 13.24 6.93
CA GLY A 37 4.11 14.31 6.60
C GLY A 37 4.70 15.71 6.62
N GLU A 38 3.82 16.69 6.55
CA GLU A 38 4.16 18.11 6.45
C GLU A 38 5.03 18.59 7.63
N GLY A 39 6.10 19.33 7.33
CA GLY A 39 6.98 19.95 8.33
C GLY A 39 7.99 18.99 8.99
N LEU A 40 7.96 17.71 8.66
CA LEU A 40 8.98 16.73 9.04
C LEU A 40 10.07 16.62 7.97
N PHE A 41 11.20 15.99 8.27
CA PHE A 41 12.21 15.71 7.24
C PHE A 41 11.64 14.77 6.17
N ILE A 42 12.05 14.98 4.91
CA ILE A 42 11.66 14.11 3.79
C ILE A 42 12.08 12.67 4.08
N LYS A 43 11.17 11.73 3.78
CA LYS A 43 11.37 10.30 4.03
C LYS A 43 11.65 9.53 2.74
N VAL A 44 12.53 8.55 2.82
CA VAL A 44 12.90 7.66 1.72
C VAL A 44 12.42 6.24 2.01
N ASN A 45 11.87 5.59 0.99
CA ASN A 45 11.45 4.19 1.07
C ASN A 45 12.31 3.31 0.16
N ALA A 46 12.78 2.17 0.66
CA ALA A 46 13.45 1.14 -0.14
C ALA A 46 12.49 -0.02 -0.42
N ASN A 47 12.45 -0.46 -1.68
CA ASN A 47 11.68 -1.64 -2.07
C ASN A 47 12.59 -2.86 -2.09
N ILE A 48 12.19 -3.90 -1.37
CA ILE A 48 12.80 -5.23 -1.36
C ILE A 48 11.72 -6.27 -1.69
N GLY A 49 12.09 -7.54 -1.71
CA GLY A 49 11.17 -8.64 -1.91
C GLY A 49 11.62 -9.61 -3.00
N THR A 50 11.13 -10.84 -2.89
CA THR A 50 11.41 -11.93 -3.81
C THR A 50 10.61 -11.83 -5.11
N SER A 51 11.06 -12.55 -6.13
CA SER A 51 10.29 -12.79 -7.36
C SER A 51 10.21 -14.27 -7.69
N SER A 52 9.42 -14.63 -8.72
CA SER A 52 9.38 -16.00 -9.24
C SER A 52 10.75 -16.52 -9.69
N ASP A 53 11.61 -15.61 -10.17
CA ASP A 53 12.91 -15.95 -10.73
C ASP A 53 14.01 -16.04 -9.65
N ARG A 54 13.83 -15.33 -8.53
CA ARG A 54 14.80 -15.27 -7.44
C ARG A 54 14.08 -15.08 -6.10
N ALA A 55 13.93 -16.17 -5.36
CA ALA A 55 13.26 -16.22 -4.06
C ALA A 55 14.19 -16.78 -2.98
N ILE A 56 15.20 -15.99 -2.60
CA ILE A 56 16.21 -16.36 -1.59
C ILE A 56 16.05 -15.44 -0.39
N LEU A 57 15.53 -15.98 0.71
CA LEU A 57 15.24 -15.23 1.93
C LEU A 57 16.46 -14.45 2.46
N GLU A 58 17.61 -15.10 2.52
CA GLU A 58 18.84 -14.48 3.06
C GLU A 58 19.30 -13.27 2.24
N GLU A 59 19.00 -13.23 0.94
CA GLU A 59 19.28 -12.06 0.11
C GLU A 59 18.34 -10.90 0.44
N GLU A 60 17.07 -11.16 0.72
CA GLU A 60 16.12 -10.12 1.14
C GLU A 60 16.47 -9.57 2.52
N LEU A 61 16.93 -10.41 3.44
CA LEU A 61 17.43 -9.98 4.75
C LEU A 61 18.73 -9.18 4.63
N ALA A 62 19.61 -9.56 3.70
CA ALA A 62 20.80 -8.75 3.40
C ALA A 62 20.43 -7.37 2.84
N LYS A 63 19.45 -7.29 1.91
CA LYS A 63 18.94 -6.00 1.40
C LYS A 63 18.28 -5.15 2.48
N LEU A 64 17.54 -5.77 3.41
CA LEU A 64 16.97 -5.07 4.56
C LEU A 64 18.07 -4.41 5.40
N ARG A 65 19.12 -5.18 5.76
CA ARG A 65 20.26 -4.66 6.55
C ARG A 65 20.95 -3.51 5.85
N VAL A 66 21.25 -3.65 4.56
CA VAL A 66 21.84 -2.57 3.75
C VAL A 66 20.93 -1.34 3.70
N SER A 67 19.60 -1.53 3.62
CA SER A 67 18.65 -0.41 3.60
C SER A 67 18.64 0.36 4.92
N ILE A 68 18.73 -0.34 6.05
CA ILE A 68 18.84 0.25 7.40
C ILE A 68 20.17 0.98 7.54
N GLU A 69 21.29 0.35 7.16
CA GLU A 69 22.64 0.94 7.22
C GLU A 69 22.76 2.20 6.35
N ALA A 70 22.09 2.22 5.19
CA ALA A 70 22.05 3.37 4.30
C ALA A 70 21.16 4.53 4.81
N GLY A 71 20.42 4.33 5.90
CA GLY A 71 19.57 5.37 6.52
C GLY A 71 18.21 5.56 5.84
N THR A 72 17.64 4.50 5.25
CA THR A 72 16.27 4.54 4.71
C THR A 72 15.25 4.69 5.85
N ASP A 73 14.15 5.41 5.62
CA ASP A 73 13.12 5.66 6.64
C ASP A 73 12.05 4.58 6.71
N THR A 74 11.71 3.93 5.58
CA THR A 74 10.76 2.82 5.51
C THR A 74 11.21 1.77 4.49
N VAL A 75 10.74 0.54 4.63
CA VAL A 75 10.92 -0.50 3.61
C VAL A 75 9.58 -1.04 3.15
N MET A 76 9.51 -1.50 1.91
CA MET A 76 8.37 -2.29 1.43
C MET A 76 8.82 -3.67 0.99
N ASP A 77 8.15 -4.69 1.51
CA ASP A 77 8.22 -6.06 1.01
C ASP A 77 7.23 -6.21 -0.16
N LEU A 78 7.78 -6.29 -1.37
CA LEU A 78 7.05 -6.47 -2.62
C LEU A 78 7.15 -7.90 -3.15
N SER A 79 7.44 -8.87 -2.28
CA SER A 79 7.63 -10.28 -2.62
C SER A 79 6.47 -10.86 -3.43
N THR A 80 6.80 -11.57 -4.51
CA THR A 80 5.84 -12.27 -5.38
C THR A 80 6.24 -13.72 -5.68
N GLY A 81 7.26 -14.26 -5.00
CA GLY A 81 7.74 -15.63 -5.24
C GLY A 81 8.21 -16.33 -3.97
N GLY A 82 8.28 -17.66 -4.02
CA GLY A 82 8.63 -18.48 -2.85
C GLY A 82 7.59 -18.36 -1.72
N ASP A 83 8.06 -18.52 -0.48
CA ASP A 83 7.23 -18.39 0.72
C ASP A 83 7.16 -16.92 1.16
N ILE A 84 6.18 -16.20 0.60
CA ILE A 84 5.91 -14.78 0.89
C ILE A 84 5.59 -14.57 2.38
N ASP A 85 4.91 -15.54 3.01
CA ASP A 85 4.54 -15.47 4.42
C ASP A 85 5.77 -15.56 5.33
N GLN A 86 6.67 -16.50 5.05
CA GLN A 86 7.93 -16.61 5.77
C GLN A 86 8.84 -15.40 5.54
N CYS A 87 8.94 -14.92 4.29
CA CYS A 87 9.77 -13.78 3.96
C CYS A 87 9.33 -12.52 4.72
N ARG A 88 8.04 -12.18 4.65
CA ARG A 88 7.46 -11.05 5.37
C ARG A 88 7.69 -11.14 6.88
N ARG A 89 7.40 -12.29 7.51
CA ARG A 89 7.57 -12.45 8.97
C ARG A 89 9.03 -12.31 9.41
N ARG A 90 9.97 -12.78 8.58
CA ARG A 90 11.41 -12.64 8.84
C ARG A 90 11.89 -11.20 8.67
N ILE A 91 11.42 -10.50 7.63
CA ILE A 91 11.69 -9.07 7.44
C ILE A 91 11.15 -8.27 8.63
N LEU A 92 9.90 -8.49 9.04
CA LEU A 92 9.30 -7.83 10.21
C LEU A 92 10.05 -8.12 11.52
N GLY A 93 10.55 -9.35 11.70
CA GLY A 93 11.29 -9.72 12.90
C GLY A 93 12.68 -9.07 13.01
N GLU A 94 13.27 -8.67 11.87
CA GLU A 94 14.61 -8.05 11.83
C GLU A 94 14.57 -6.54 11.56
N SER A 95 13.42 -5.99 11.11
CA SER A 95 13.28 -4.57 10.79
C SER A 95 13.08 -3.71 12.02
N THR A 96 13.79 -2.60 12.08
CA THR A 96 13.53 -1.48 13.00
C THR A 96 12.77 -0.34 12.31
N LEU A 97 12.61 -0.40 11.00
CA LEU A 97 11.90 0.58 10.17
C LEU A 97 10.45 0.14 9.96
N PRO A 98 9.50 1.06 9.73
CA PRO A 98 8.17 0.71 9.25
C PRO A 98 8.25 -0.13 7.98
N VAL A 99 7.54 -1.26 7.96
CA VAL A 99 7.46 -2.20 6.84
C VAL A 99 6.09 -2.07 6.17
N GLY A 100 6.10 -1.86 4.87
CA GLY A 100 4.88 -1.84 4.05
C GLY A 100 4.79 -2.97 3.05
N THR A 101 3.59 -3.19 2.52
CA THR A 101 3.32 -4.20 1.49
C THR A 101 2.31 -3.71 0.46
N VAL A 102 2.09 -4.51 -0.58
CA VAL A 102 0.95 -4.37 -1.48
C VAL A 102 0.14 -5.68 -1.43
N PRO A 103 -0.87 -5.81 -0.54
CA PRO A 103 -1.52 -7.09 -0.25
C PRO A 103 -2.07 -7.84 -1.47
N ILE A 104 -2.50 -7.11 -2.51
CA ILE A 104 -3.01 -7.70 -3.75
C ILE A 104 -1.96 -8.58 -4.46
N TYR A 105 -0.66 -8.33 -4.27
CA TYR A 105 0.39 -9.14 -4.88
C TYR A 105 0.35 -10.58 -4.35
N GLN A 106 0.34 -10.71 -3.02
CA GLN A 106 0.26 -12.02 -2.39
C GLN A 106 -1.08 -12.70 -2.70
N ALA A 107 -2.20 -11.97 -2.65
CA ALA A 107 -3.52 -12.54 -2.95
C ALA A 107 -3.57 -13.13 -4.37
N VAL A 108 -3.01 -12.42 -5.35
CA VAL A 108 -2.92 -12.90 -6.74
C VAL A 108 -1.97 -14.08 -6.88
N VAL A 109 -0.77 -14.01 -6.28
CA VAL A 109 0.22 -15.10 -6.38
C VAL A 109 -0.31 -16.40 -5.75
N GLU A 110 -0.90 -16.31 -4.55
CA GLU A 110 -1.53 -17.48 -3.91
C GLU A 110 -2.65 -18.05 -4.78
N MET A 111 -3.47 -17.19 -5.38
CA MET A 111 -4.57 -17.64 -6.24
C MET A 111 -4.08 -18.29 -7.54
N ILE A 112 -3.05 -17.73 -8.17
CA ILE A 112 -2.43 -18.33 -9.37
C ILE A 112 -1.86 -19.70 -9.02
N ASN A 113 -1.15 -19.83 -7.90
CA ASN A 113 -0.57 -21.10 -7.48
C ASN A 113 -1.63 -22.16 -7.11
N GLN A 114 -2.78 -21.74 -6.57
CA GLN A 114 -3.85 -22.65 -6.14
C GLN A 114 -4.82 -23.04 -7.27
N LYS A 115 -5.17 -22.09 -8.14
CA LYS A 115 -6.26 -22.25 -9.13
C LYS A 115 -5.86 -21.89 -10.56
N GLY A 116 -4.60 -21.52 -10.81
CA GLY A 116 -4.07 -21.31 -12.15
C GLY A 116 -4.37 -19.95 -12.80
N GLY A 117 -5.01 -19.02 -12.10
CA GLY A 117 -5.28 -17.69 -12.68
C GLY A 117 -5.89 -16.68 -11.72
N LEU A 118 -5.58 -15.39 -11.94
CA LEU A 118 -6.10 -14.29 -11.13
C LEU A 118 -7.62 -14.10 -11.24
N ILE A 119 -8.23 -14.63 -12.30
CA ILE A 119 -9.69 -14.58 -12.50
C ILE A 119 -10.46 -15.37 -11.44
N HIS A 120 -9.80 -16.27 -10.70
CA HIS A 120 -10.42 -17.01 -9.60
C HIS A 120 -10.29 -16.31 -8.25
N LEU A 121 -9.65 -15.14 -8.21
CA LEU A 121 -9.51 -14.34 -7.00
C LEU A 121 -10.88 -13.87 -6.54
N THR A 122 -11.16 -13.93 -5.24
CA THR A 122 -12.39 -13.42 -4.64
C THR A 122 -12.08 -12.20 -3.78
N ALA A 123 -13.07 -11.32 -3.58
CA ALA A 123 -12.95 -10.21 -2.63
C ALA A 123 -12.53 -10.73 -1.24
N ASP A 124 -13.12 -11.82 -0.76
CA ASP A 124 -12.77 -12.42 0.52
C ASP A 124 -11.31 -12.81 0.63
N LYS A 125 -10.72 -13.36 -0.44
CA LYS A 125 -9.30 -13.72 -0.43
C LYS A 125 -8.39 -12.49 -0.32
N ILE A 126 -8.77 -11.38 -0.97
CA ILE A 126 -8.04 -10.11 -0.87
C ILE A 126 -8.03 -9.62 0.58
N PHE A 127 -9.18 -9.60 1.23
CA PHE A 127 -9.30 -9.16 2.62
C PHE A 127 -8.70 -10.14 3.63
N GLU A 128 -8.75 -11.44 3.37
CA GLU A 128 -8.04 -12.46 4.17
C GLU A 128 -6.54 -12.19 4.18
N VAL A 129 -5.95 -11.87 3.02
CA VAL A 129 -4.52 -11.54 2.92
C VAL A 129 -4.20 -10.22 3.60
N ILE A 130 -5.06 -9.20 3.48
CA ILE A 130 -4.90 -7.92 4.20
C ILE A 130 -4.88 -8.15 5.71
N GLU A 131 -5.87 -8.86 6.25
CA GLU A 131 -5.97 -9.20 7.67
C GLU A 131 -4.76 -10.02 8.14
N LYS A 132 -4.33 -11.01 7.34
CA LYS A 132 -3.14 -11.83 7.63
C LYS A 132 -1.88 -10.97 7.77
N GLN A 133 -1.65 -10.05 6.83
CA GLN A 133 -0.49 -9.17 6.86
C GLN A 133 -0.55 -8.16 8.01
N ALA A 134 -1.74 -7.62 8.29
CA ALA A 134 -1.95 -6.74 9.44
C ALA A 134 -1.69 -7.48 10.77
N ALA A 135 -2.14 -8.72 10.89
CA ALA A 135 -1.92 -9.55 12.07
C ALA A 135 -0.43 -9.92 12.29
N ASP A 136 0.34 -10.09 11.21
CA ASP A 136 1.80 -10.30 11.28
C ASP A 136 2.54 -9.04 11.75
N GLY A 137 2.00 -7.85 11.50
CA GLY A 137 2.57 -6.57 11.95
C GLY A 137 3.01 -5.60 10.86
N ILE A 138 2.51 -5.72 9.63
CA ILE A 138 2.75 -4.71 8.59
C ILE A 138 2.23 -3.33 9.04
N ASP A 139 3.07 -2.30 8.94
CA ASP A 139 2.76 -0.95 9.43
C ASP A 139 1.93 -0.13 8.47
N PHE A 140 2.10 -0.35 7.17
CA PHE A 140 1.28 0.29 6.15
C PHE A 140 1.03 -0.59 4.93
N ILE A 141 -0.14 -0.48 4.34
CA ILE A 141 -0.51 -1.26 3.15
C ILE A 141 -0.84 -0.34 1.99
N THR A 142 -0.31 -0.65 0.82
CA THR A 142 -0.70 0.01 -0.42
C THR A 142 -1.93 -0.65 -1.01
N VAL A 143 -3.03 0.11 -1.07
CA VAL A 143 -4.35 -0.35 -1.54
C VAL A 143 -4.83 0.54 -2.67
N HIS A 144 -5.17 -0.06 -3.80
CA HIS A 144 -5.56 0.66 -5.01
C HIS A 144 -7.08 0.84 -5.07
N CYS A 145 -7.67 1.42 -4.03
CA CYS A 145 -9.12 1.60 -3.91
C CYS A 145 -9.68 2.79 -4.71
N GLY A 146 -8.82 3.66 -5.24
CA GLY A 146 -9.24 4.77 -6.13
C GLY A 146 -9.52 4.35 -7.57
N LEU A 147 -9.07 3.15 -7.96
CA LEU A 147 -9.31 2.56 -9.26
C LEU A 147 -10.76 2.07 -9.36
N THR A 148 -11.68 2.93 -9.77
CA THR A 148 -13.10 2.57 -9.97
C THR A 148 -13.39 2.22 -11.43
N ARG A 149 -14.53 1.58 -11.68
CA ARG A 149 -14.99 1.34 -13.06
C ARG A 149 -15.13 2.64 -13.85
N SER A 150 -15.60 3.72 -13.21
CA SER A 150 -15.73 5.03 -13.85
C SER A 150 -14.37 5.63 -14.24
N ALA A 151 -13.34 5.43 -13.41
CA ALA A 151 -11.97 5.82 -13.75
C ALA A 151 -11.42 4.99 -14.93
N LEU A 152 -11.72 3.68 -14.97
CA LEU A 152 -11.36 2.81 -16.11
C LEU A 152 -12.08 3.19 -17.41
N GLU A 153 -13.35 3.57 -17.34
CA GLU A 153 -14.10 4.09 -18.50
C GLU A 153 -13.49 5.40 -19.00
N THR A 154 -13.09 6.28 -18.08
CA THR A 154 -12.36 7.52 -18.40
C THR A 154 -11.07 7.20 -19.16
N LEU A 155 -10.27 6.26 -18.65
CA LEU A 155 -9.05 5.79 -19.31
C LEU A 155 -9.33 5.24 -20.71
N LYS A 156 -10.31 4.34 -20.85
CA LYS A 156 -10.67 3.70 -22.12
C LYS A 156 -11.08 4.72 -23.18
N ASN A 157 -11.84 5.75 -22.79
CA ASN A 157 -12.34 6.77 -23.71
C ASN A 157 -11.25 7.74 -24.18
N GLN A 158 -10.20 7.95 -23.39
CA GLN A 158 -9.10 8.86 -23.74
C GLN A 158 -7.91 8.16 -24.40
N GLY A 159 -7.62 6.91 -24.02
CA GLY A 159 -6.40 6.19 -24.39
C GLY A 159 -5.15 6.66 -23.63
N ARG A 160 -4.11 5.82 -23.62
CA ARG A 160 -2.76 6.14 -23.12
C ARG A 160 -1.69 5.58 -24.04
N VAL A 161 -0.48 6.12 -23.94
CA VAL A 161 0.70 5.55 -24.59
C VAL A 161 1.17 4.29 -23.87
N THR A 162 1.11 4.28 -22.53
CA THR A 162 1.63 3.18 -21.68
C THR A 162 0.57 2.45 -20.86
N ASP A 163 -0.72 2.69 -21.14
CA ASP A 163 -1.86 2.11 -20.43
C ASP A 163 -1.72 2.17 -18.89
N ILE A 164 -1.84 1.03 -18.22
CA ILE A 164 -1.74 0.90 -16.76
C ILE A 164 -0.40 0.27 -16.41
N VAL A 165 0.51 1.08 -15.86
CA VAL A 165 1.84 0.62 -15.40
C VAL A 165 1.88 0.21 -13.93
N SER A 166 0.78 0.39 -13.20
CA SER A 166 0.65 -0.13 -11.84
C SER A 166 0.39 -1.62 -11.86
N ARG A 167 1.29 -2.44 -11.29
CA ARG A 167 1.06 -3.88 -11.16
C ARG A 167 -0.23 -4.18 -10.39
N GLY A 168 -0.43 -3.50 -9.24
CA GLY A 168 -1.65 -3.68 -8.44
C GLY A 168 -2.90 -3.14 -9.13
N GLY A 169 -2.77 -2.01 -9.83
CA GLY A 169 -3.84 -1.46 -10.67
C GLY A 169 -4.23 -2.40 -11.82
N ALA A 170 -3.24 -3.02 -12.49
CA ALA A 170 -3.46 -3.97 -13.57
C ALA A 170 -4.18 -5.23 -13.07
N PHE A 171 -3.75 -5.81 -11.93
CA PHE A 171 -4.43 -6.97 -11.34
C PHE A 171 -5.91 -6.70 -11.02
N LEU A 172 -6.21 -5.56 -10.39
CA LEU A 172 -7.60 -5.20 -10.08
C LEU A 172 -8.39 -4.87 -11.34
N THR A 173 -7.78 -4.20 -12.32
CA THR A 173 -8.43 -3.94 -13.62
C THR A 173 -8.85 -5.24 -14.29
N THR A 174 -7.94 -6.22 -14.39
CA THR A 174 -8.27 -7.53 -14.96
C THR A 174 -9.37 -8.24 -14.18
N TRP A 175 -9.33 -8.17 -12.84
CA TRP A 175 -10.38 -8.74 -12.00
C TRP A 175 -11.75 -8.10 -12.25
N MET A 176 -11.81 -6.77 -12.28
CA MET A 176 -13.03 -5.98 -12.48
C MET A 176 -13.64 -6.23 -13.87
N LEU A 177 -12.81 -6.29 -14.91
CA LEU A 177 -13.25 -6.56 -16.27
C LEU A 177 -13.77 -7.99 -16.43
N HIS A 178 -13.10 -8.98 -15.82
CA HIS A 178 -13.54 -10.37 -15.91
C HIS A 178 -14.86 -10.62 -15.17
N HIS A 179 -15.03 -10.05 -13.99
CA HIS A 179 -16.22 -10.26 -13.16
C HIS A 179 -17.36 -9.29 -13.48
N GLU A 180 -17.10 -8.28 -14.31
CA GLU A 180 -17.99 -7.15 -14.54
C GLU A 180 -18.46 -6.48 -13.25
N ARG A 181 -17.56 -6.35 -12.26
CA ARG A 181 -17.84 -5.77 -10.94
C ARG A 181 -16.98 -4.54 -10.64
N GLU A 182 -17.39 -3.79 -9.62
CA GLU A 182 -16.59 -2.70 -9.07
C GLU A 182 -15.37 -3.25 -8.30
N ASN A 183 -14.36 -2.41 -8.13
CA ASN A 183 -13.16 -2.73 -7.35
C ASN A 183 -13.55 -3.15 -5.92
N PRO A 184 -13.18 -4.35 -5.46
CA PRO A 184 -13.58 -4.85 -4.15
C PRO A 184 -13.00 -4.02 -2.99
N LEU A 185 -11.87 -3.34 -3.20
CA LEU A 185 -11.28 -2.43 -2.20
C LEU A 185 -12.03 -1.11 -2.11
N TYR A 186 -12.78 -0.74 -3.16
CA TYR A 186 -13.68 0.42 -3.17
C TYR A 186 -15.07 0.04 -2.65
N GLU A 187 -15.65 -1.05 -3.17
CA GLU A 187 -16.99 -1.54 -2.81
C GLU A 187 -17.10 -1.93 -1.33
N HIS A 188 -16.02 -2.46 -0.74
CA HIS A 188 -15.96 -2.90 0.66
C HIS A 188 -14.93 -2.10 1.46
N TYR A 189 -14.88 -0.77 1.25
CA TYR A 189 -13.93 0.10 1.92
C TYR A 189 -14.11 0.10 3.45
N ASP A 190 -15.34 -0.03 3.96
CA ASP A 190 -15.68 -0.21 5.38
C ASP A 190 -14.96 -1.41 6.01
N ARG A 191 -14.87 -2.53 5.29
CA ARG A 191 -14.15 -3.72 5.72
C ARG A 191 -12.64 -3.44 5.79
N LEU A 192 -12.10 -2.71 4.82
CA LEU A 192 -10.70 -2.29 4.84
C LEU A 192 -10.40 -1.40 6.05
N LEU A 193 -11.27 -0.43 6.33
CA LEU A 193 -11.16 0.48 7.47
C LEU A 193 -11.19 -0.30 8.80
N SER A 194 -12.11 -1.26 8.92
CA SER A 194 -12.23 -2.11 10.11
C SER A 194 -10.94 -2.88 10.43
N ILE A 195 -10.27 -3.40 9.40
CA ILE A 195 -8.98 -4.09 9.56
C ILE A 195 -7.89 -3.09 9.96
N ALA A 196 -7.81 -1.94 9.26
CA ALA A 196 -6.81 -0.93 9.55
C ALA A 196 -6.89 -0.42 11.00
N LYS A 197 -8.10 -0.13 11.47
CA LYS A 197 -8.39 0.32 12.84
C LYS A 197 -8.03 -0.73 13.89
N LYS A 198 -8.29 -2.01 13.61
CA LYS A 198 -8.00 -3.11 14.55
C LYS A 198 -6.51 -3.25 14.89
N TYR A 199 -5.62 -2.94 13.94
CA TYR A 199 -4.17 -3.15 14.10
C TYR A 199 -3.33 -1.87 14.10
N ASP A 200 -3.94 -0.70 13.86
CA ASP A 200 -3.27 0.58 13.58
C ASP A 200 -2.37 0.51 12.34
N VAL A 201 -2.93 -0.01 11.24
CA VAL A 201 -2.26 -0.05 9.94
C VAL A 201 -2.54 1.26 9.22
N THR A 202 -1.48 1.97 8.83
CA THR A 202 -1.62 3.15 7.96
C THR A 202 -2.03 2.72 6.55
N LEU A 203 -3.07 3.34 6.00
CA LEU A 203 -3.46 3.12 4.61
C LEU A 203 -2.59 3.99 3.69
N SER A 204 -1.85 3.36 2.79
CA SER A 204 -1.19 4.03 1.67
C SER A 204 -2.10 3.93 0.45
N LEU A 205 -2.92 4.96 0.18
CA LEU A 205 -3.85 4.87 -0.95
C LEU A 205 -3.08 4.95 -2.27
N GLY A 206 -3.06 3.84 -2.99
CA GLY A 206 -2.21 3.61 -4.16
C GLY A 206 -2.76 4.21 -5.44
N ASP A 207 -1.85 4.68 -6.30
CA ASP A 207 -2.13 5.25 -7.61
C ASP A 207 -2.15 4.17 -8.70
N GLY A 208 -3.27 3.48 -8.82
CA GLY A 208 -3.53 2.42 -9.80
C GLY A 208 -3.45 2.92 -11.25
N LEU A 209 -3.82 4.17 -11.48
CA LEU A 209 -3.81 4.86 -12.76
C LEU A 209 -2.69 5.91 -12.84
N ARG A 210 -1.58 5.75 -12.13
CA ARG A 210 -0.42 6.63 -12.35
C ARG A 210 0.08 6.57 -13.82
N PRO A 211 0.61 7.67 -14.36
CA PRO A 211 1.17 7.70 -15.70
C PRO A 211 2.50 6.93 -15.77
N GLY A 212 2.71 6.19 -16.86
CA GLY A 212 3.97 5.49 -17.13
C GLY A 212 4.95 6.29 -17.99
N CYS A 213 4.50 7.38 -18.58
CA CYS A 213 5.32 8.27 -19.40
C CYS A 213 4.82 9.73 -19.30
N LEU A 214 5.62 10.67 -19.81
CA LEU A 214 5.28 12.10 -19.79
C LEU A 214 4.01 12.43 -20.61
N ALA A 215 3.74 11.68 -21.69
CA ALA A 215 2.56 11.90 -22.52
C ALA A 215 1.25 11.57 -21.80
N ASP A 216 1.29 10.66 -20.82
CA ASP A 216 0.13 10.24 -20.03
C ASP A 216 -0.02 11.08 -18.74
N ALA A 217 0.92 12.00 -18.46
CA ALA A 217 0.98 12.70 -17.18
C ALA A 217 -0.15 13.73 -17.01
N THR A 218 -0.77 13.73 -15.82
CA THR A 218 -1.89 14.62 -15.46
C THR A 218 -3.11 14.44 -16.34
N ASP A 219 -3.31 13.23 -16.86
CA ASP A 219 -4.47 12.91 -17.69
C ASP A 219 -5.76 12.76 -16.86
N ARG A 220 -6.91 12.63 -17.55
CA ARG A 220 -8.21 12.59 -16.88
C ARG A 220 -8.35 11.36 -15.99
N ALA A 221 -7.80 10.22 -16.40
CA ALA A 221 -7.83 8.98 -15.62
C ALA A 221 -7.07 9.12 -14.29
N GLN A 222 -5.87 9.73 -14.30
CA GLN A 222 -5.09 10.00 -13.10
C GLN A 222 -5.84 10.95 -12.16
N ILE A 223 -6.37 12.05 -12.70
CA ILE A 223 -7.10 13.03 -11.88
C ILE A 223 -8.39 12.44 -11.32
N HIS A 224 -9.09 11.61 -12.08
CA HIS A 224 -10.28 10.90 -11.61
C HIS A 224 -9.95 10.03 -10.40
N GLU A 225 -8.93 9.17 -10.51
CA GLU A 225 -8.48 8.35 -9.37
C GLU A 225 -8.09 9.23 -8.17
N LEU A 226 -7.36 10.32 -8.39
CA LEU A 226 -6.95 11.24 -7.33
C LEU A 226 -8.14 11.83 -6.58
N MET A 227 -9.20 12.23 -7.29
CA MET A 227 -10.43 12.75 -6.68
C MET A 227 -11.12 11.69 -5.80
N THR A 228 -11.24 10.45 -6.31
CA THR A 228 -11.79 9.33 -5.55
C THR A 228 -10.97 9.07 -4.29
N LEU A 229 -9.64 9.05 -4.41
CA LEU A 229 -8.75 8.86 -3.27
C LEU A 229 -8.95 9.95 -2.21
N GLY A 230 -9.19 11.21 -2.61
CA GLY A 230 -9.47 12.31 -1.67
C GLY A 230 -10.77 12.12 -0.90
N GLN A 231 -11.80 11.54 -1.53
CA GLN A 231 -13.03 11.15 -0.83
C GLN A 231 -12.77 10.02 0.17
N LEU A 232 -12.06 8.97 -0.26
CA LEU A 232 -11.73 7.82 0.60
C LEU A 232 -10.86 8.22 1.80
N THR A 233 -9.94 9.17 1.63
CA THR A 233 -9.16 9.74 2.73
C THR A 233 -10.07 10.34 3.81
N LYS A 234 -11.10 11.11 3.43
CA LYS A 234 -12.03 11.69 4.41
C LYS A 234 -12.80 10.62 5.18
N LEU A 235 -13.27 9.58 4.48
CA LEU A 235 -13.96 8.45 5.10
C LEU A 235 -13.06 7.70 6.08
N ALA A 236 -11.78 7.52 5.77
CA ALA A 236 -10.82 6.91 6.70
C ALA A 236 -10.57 7.78 7.93
N TRP A 237 -10.49 9.11 7.77
CA TRP A 237 -10.33 10.04 8.89
C TRP A 237 -11.55 10.09 9.80
N GLU A 238 -12.77 9.95 9.28
CA GLU A 238 -13.99 9.81 10.09
C GLU A 238 -13.94 8.59 11.02
N GLU A 239 -13.11 7.61 10.71
CA GLU A 239 -12.88 6.39 11.50
C GLU A 239 -11.56 6.40 12.30
N ASP A 240 -10.88 7.56 12.38
CA ASP A 240 -9.57 7.75 13.04
C ASP A 240 -8.44 6.90 12.43
N ILE A 241 -8.51 6.60 11.13
CA ILE A 241 -7.50 5.78 10.44
C ILE A 241 -6.49 6.67 9.74
N GLN A 242 -5.21 6.37 9.99
CA GLN A 242 -4.09 7.10 9.38
C GLN A 242 -4.00 6.81 7.88
N VAL A 243 -3.90 7.86 7.06
CA VAL A 243 -3.80 7.76 5.61
C VAL A 243 -2.59 8.53 5.09
N LYS A 244 -1.79 7.89 4.24
CA LYS A 244 -0.81 8.57 3.39
C LYS A 244 -1.14 8.36 1.92
N GLY A 245 -0.81 9.35 1.10
CA GLY A 245 -1.01 9.31 -0.35
C GLY A 245 -0.53 10.61 -1.00
N ARG A 246 -0.57 10.70 -2.33
CA ARG A 246 -0.21 11.94 -3.06
C ARG A 246 -1.25 13.06 -2.95
N ILE A 247 -2.19 12.95 -2.01
CA ILE A 247 -3.21 13.96 -1.77
C ILE A 247 -2.77 14.75 -0.56
N GLN A 248 -2.04 15.83 -0.82
CA GLN A 248 -1.96 16.93 0.14
C GLN A 248 -2.79 18.06 -0.45
N ALA A 249 -3.96 18.30 0.15
CA ALA A 249 -4.74 19.50 -0.09
C ALA A 249 -4.07 20.72 0.58
#